data_AF-A0A5Q8C9Y9-F1
#
_entry.id   AF-A0A5Q8C9Y9-F1
#
_cell.length_a   1.000
_cell.length_b   1.000
_cell.length_c   1.000
_cell.angle_alpha   90.00
_cell.angle_beta   90.00
_cell.angle_gamma   90.00
#
_symmetry.space_group_name_H-M   'P 1'
#
loop_
_entity.id
_entity.type
_entity.pdbx_description
1 polymer ?
#
loop_
_entity_poly.entity_id
_entity_poly.type
_entity_poly.pdbx_seq_one_letter_code
_entity_poly.pdbx_strand_id
1 'polypeptide(L)'
;MEPAGRAGAAEAQSLGSQPDRPPRHRIQRSVVVNGAKRRPQTQGRGDASASETVAGLAARKAAARLLAAVIDAHTPFDGLTDNEHGHPQYKALDQRDRALVRAILATALRHRMTIAGLLARRLERPLPANATVLSHILHVAAAQILFLDIPDSAAVDLAVTHAKSDPRTLRFSGLVNGVLRSLARAKGAELAPTLAATTEAPQWFADRLATAYGAARAEAILAAHRHEAPVDFTVKTDPSLWAEKLGGIVLPTGTVRVEKLQT
;
A
#
# COMPACT_ATOMS: atom_id res chain seq x y z
N MET A 1 -1.14 -11.15 -62.34
CA MET A 1 -1.80 -11.22 -63.65
C MET A 1 -2.92 -10.19 -63.60
N GLU A 2 -2.71 -9.12 -64.34
CA GLU A 2 -3.41 -7.83 -64.32
C GLU A 2 -4.61 -7.86 -65.32
N PRO A 3 -5.28 -6.74 -65.69
CA PRO A 3 -6.56 -6.27 -65.15
C PRO A 3 -7.63 -5.94 -66.23
N ALA A 4 -8.78 -5.39 -65.85
CA ALA A 4 -9.61 -4.48 -66.66
C ALA A 4 -10.70 -3.86 -65.76
N GLY A 5 -11.06 -2.58 -65.77
CA GLY A 5 -10.60 -1.41 -66.52
C GLY A 5 -11.48 -0.18 -66.17
N ARG A 6 -10.87 1.01 -66.33
CA ARG A 6 -11.39 2.29 -66.90
C ARG A 6 -12.76 2.86 -66.44
N ALA A 7 -13.04 4.16 -66.36
CA ALA A 7 -12.33 5.45 -66.52
C ALA A 7 -13.38 6.60 -66.34
N GLY A 8 -12.90 7.85 -66.15
CA GLY A 8 -13.64 9.12 -66.43
C GLY A 8 -14.15 9.85 -65.18
N ALA A 9 -13.67 11.01 -64.71
CA ALA A 9 -13.27 12.32 -65.30
C ALA A 9 -14.41 13.37 -65.35
N ALA A 10 -14.25 14.47 -64.58
CA ALA A 10 -14.75 15.86 -64.71
C ALA A 10 -14.44 16.58 -63.37
N GLU A 11 -13.57 17.60 -63.18
CA GLU A 11 -13.46 18.96 -63.77
C GLU A 11 -14.80 19.71 -63.79
N ALA A 12 -15.01 20.96 -63.32
CA ALA A 12 -14.11 22.05 -62.91
C ALA A 12 -14.90 23.20 -62.20
N GLN A 13 -14.17 24.01 -61.41
CA GLN A 13 -14.22 25.50 -61.27
C GLN A 13 -15.46 26.29 -60.76
N SER A 14 -15.22 27.18 -59.77
CA SER A 14 -15.42 28.65 -59.81
C SER A 14 -15.30 29.24 -58.38
N LEU A 15 -14.28 30.01 -57.97
CA LEU A 15 -13.94 31.44 -58.20
C LEU A 15 -14.90 32.50 -57.60
N GLY A 16 -14.34 33.30 -56.68
CA GLY A 16 -14.70 34.70 -56.34
C GLY A 16 -15.68 34.90 -55.17
N SER A 17 -15.64 35.93 -54.32
CA SER A 17 -14.75 37.09 -54.11
C SER A 17 -15.15 37.78 -52.79
N GLN A 18 -14.18 38.31 -52.03
CA GLN A 18 -14.35 39.41 -51.05
C GLN A 18 -14.61 40.73 -51.81
N PRO A 19 -15.25 41.78 -51.22
CA PRO A 19 -14.71 42.67 -50.17
C PRO A 19 -15.81 43.10 -49.15
N ASP A 20 -15.69 43.97 -48.15
CA ASP A 20 -15.03 45.27 -48.06
C ASP A 20 -15.06 45.79 -46.59
N ARG A 21 -14.15 46.72 -46.24
CA ARG A 21 -14.02 47.36 -44.91
C ARG A 21 -14.00 48.88 -45.09
N PRO A 22 -14.72 49.69 -44.29
CA PRO A 22 -14.41 51.11 -44.19
C PRO A 22 -13.66 51.45 -42.89
N PRO A 23 -12.78 52.49 -42.90
CA PRO A 23 -12.05 52.96 -41.71
C PRO A 23 -12.79 54.14 -41.05
N ARG A 24 -12.48 54.46 -39.78
CA ARG A 24 -12.45 55.86 -39.29
C ARG A 24 -11.89 56.05 -37.87
N HIS A 25 -10.88 56.92 -37.85
CA HIS A 25 -10.64 58.07 -36.97
C HIS A 25 -10.48 57.93 -35.44
N ARG A 26 -9.22 58.19 -35.07
CA ARG A 26 -8.64 58.67 -33.82
C ARG A 26 -9.28 59.97 -33.31
N ILE A 27 -9.60 60.01 -32.01
CA ILE A 27 -9.67 61.23 -31.19
C ILE A 27 -8.88 61.00 -29.89
N GLN A 28 -8.05 62.01 -29.56
CA GLN A 28 -7.14 62.11 -28.41
C GLN A 28 -7.82 62.60 -27.12
N ARG A 29 -7.05 62.49 -26.04
CA ARG A 29 -7.10 63.13 -24.69
C ARG A 29 -7.56 62.14 -23.61
N SER A 30 -6.90 62.00 -22.46
CA SER A 30 -5.95 62.88 -21.77
C SER A 30 -5.15 62.06 -20.73
N VAL A 31 -3.91 62.49 -20.52
CA VAL A 31 -2.93 61.98 -19.56
C VAL A 31 -3.33 62.36 -18.13
N VAL A 32 -3.26 61.41 -17.19
CA VAL A 32 -2.93 61.70 -15.79
C VAL A 32 -1.96 60.63 -15.29
N VAL A 33 -0.75 61.08 -14.97
CA VAL A 33 0.33 60.31 -14.36
C VAL A 33 0.09 60.24 -12.85
N ASN A 34 0.28 59.07 -12.23
CA ASN A 34 0.74 59.04 -10.84
C ASN A 34 1.42 57.72 -10.43
N GLY A 35 2.69 57.86 -10.03
CA GLY A 35 3.20 57.29 -8.79
C GLY A 35 3.65 55.83 -8.77
N ALA A 36 4.87 55.58 -9.25
CA ALA A 36 5.62 54.37 -8.92
C ALA A 36 5.95 54.31 -7.41
N LYS A 37 5.61 53.20 -6.75
CA LYS A 37 6.24 52.77 -5.49
C LYS A 37 6.81 51.35 -5.66
N ARG A 38 8.14 51.29 -5.75
CA ARG A 38 8.96 50.07 -5.71
C ARG A 38 8.71 49.34 -4.38
N ARG A 39 8.38 48.05 -4.45
CA ARG A 39 8.43 47.13 -3.28
C ARG A 39 9.83 46.50 -3.20
N PRO A 40 10.37 46.26 -1.99
CA PRO A 40 11.72 45.74 -1.84
C PRO A 40 11.78 44.25 -2.22
N GLN A 41 12.80 43.87 -3.00
CA GLN A 41 13.19 42.48 -3.21
C GLN A 41 13.84 41.94 -1.93
N THR A 42 13.14 41.05 -1.24
CA THR A 42 13.75 40.20 -0.20
C THR A 42 14.47 39.05 -0.89
N GLN A 43 15.80 39.04 -0.82
CA GLN A 43 16.63 37.89 -1.15
C GLN A 43 16.38 36.78 -0.13
N GLY A 44 15.52 35.81 -0.49
CA GLY A 44 15.39 34.53 0.22
C GLY A 44 16.49 33.58 -0.24
N ARG A 45 17.40 33.25 0.69
CA ARG A 45 18.34 32.12 0.59
C ARG A 45 17.60 30.85 0.18
N GLY A 46 18.26 30.04 -0.65
CA GLY A 46 17.68 28.89 -1.33
C GLY A 46 16.86 27.96 -0.45
N ASP A 47 15.60 27.78 -0.84
CA ASP A 47 14.78 26.64 -0.46
C ASP A 47 15.37 25.39 -1.10
N ALA A 48 16.20 24.68 -0.34
CA ALA A 48 16.31 23.24 -0.49
C ALA A 48 14.93 22.68 -0.13
N SER A 49 14.11 22.41 -1.16
CA SER A 49 12.72 22.03 -1.01
C SER A 49 12.58 20.75 -0.19
N ALA A 50 12.27 20.93 1.09
CA ALA A 50 11.61 19.94 1.92
C ALA A 50 10.28 19.59 1.22
N SER A 51 10.27 18.49 0.48
CA SER A 51 9.03 17.85 0.04
C SER A 51 8.18 17.64 1.29
N GLU A 52 6.99 18.28 1.34
CA GLU A 52 5.98 18.03 2.35
C GLU A 52 5.88 16.53 2.63
N THR A 53 6.23 16.13 3.85
CA THR A 53 6.21 14.73 4.28
C THR A 53 4.77 14.31 4.42
N VAL A 54 4.21 13.67 3.39
CA VAL A 54 2.86 13.09 3.46
C VAL A 54 2.79 12.17 4.68
N ALA A 55 1.91 12.52 5.64
CA ALA A 55 1.82 11.84 6.92
C ALA A 55 1.62 10.33 6.73
N GLY A 56 2.41 9.53 7.44
CA GLY A 56 2.35 8.07 7.38
C GLY A 56 2.89 7.43 6.09
N LEU A 57 3.34 8.19 5.08
CA LEU A 57 3.97 7.64 3.88
C LEU A 57 5.30 6.95 4.20
N ALA A 58 6.10 7.52 5.11
CA ALA A 58 7.37 6.96 5.54
C ALA A 58 7.19 5.55 6.15
N ALA A 59 6.17 5.35 6.99
CA ALA A 59 5.82 4.05 7.53
C ALA A 59 5.47 3.03 6.42
N ARG A 60 4.62 3.37 5.44
CA ARG A 60 4.28 2.43 4.33
C ARG A 60 5.49 2.12 3.45
N LYS A 61 6.39 3.08 3.25
CA LYS A 61 7.67 2.87 2.55
C LYS A 61 8.55 1.88 3.29
N ALA A 62 8.73 2.09 4.59
CA ALA A 62 9.48 1.17 5.44
C ALA A 62 8.85 -0.23 5.42
N ALA A 63 7.53 -0.34 5.59
CA ALA A 63 6.83 -1.62 5.56
C ALA A 63 7.04 -2.39 4.25
N ALA A 64 6.92 -1.75 3.07
CA ALA A 64 7.12 -2.47 1.81
C ALA A 64 8.58 -2.91 1.62
N ARG A 65 9.54 -2.10 2.08
CA ARG A 65 10.96 -2.45 2.01
C ARG A 65 11.32 -3.58 2.96
N LEU A 66 10.79 -3.56 4.18
CA LEU A 66 10.99 -4.63 5.15
C LEU A 66 10.30 -5.91 4.70
N LEU A 67 9.10 -5.83 4.11
CA LEU A 67 8.44 -7.00 3.52
C LEU A 67 9.29 -7.63 2.41
N ALA A 68 9.90 -6.81 1.55
CA ALA A 68 10.84 -7.29 0.55
C ALA A 68 12.07 -7.98 1.19
N ALA A 69 12.63 -7.42 2.25
CA ALA A 69 13.76 -8.02 2.96
C ALA A 69 13.39 -9.37 3.60
N VAL A 70 12.18 -9.50 4.16
CA VAL A 70 11.71 -10.78 4.74
C VAL A 70 11.46 -11.81 3.64
N ILE A 71 10.75 -11.45 2.58
CA ILE A 71 10.28 -12.41 1.57
C ILE A 71 11.36 -12.73 0.54
N ASP A 72 12.08 -11.73 0.03
CA ASP A 72 13.01 -11.93 -1.08
C ASP A 72 14.44 -12.21 -0.57
N ALA A 73 14.83 -11.60 0.55
CA ALA A 73 16.16 -11.74 1.13
C ALA A 73 16.19 -12.64 2.38
N HIS A 74 15.06 -13.27 2.74
CA HIS A 74 14.93 -14.17 3.90
C HIS A 74 15.49 -13.59 5.21
N THR A 75 15.40 -12.27 5.38
CA THR A 75 15.88 -11.60 6.58
C THR A 75 14.85 -11.73 7.71
N PRO A 76 15.25 -12.05 8.95
CA PRO A 76 14.31 -12.18 10.07
C PRO A 76 13.49 -10.92 10.32
N PHE A 77 12.17 -11.07 10.43
CA PHE A 77 11.23 -9.99 10.73
C PHE A 77 11.57 -9.27 12.05
N ASP A 78 11.83 -10.03 13.11
CA ASP A 78 12.13 -9.48 14.45
C ASP A 78 13.38 -8.60 14.40
N GLY A 79 14.45 -9.08 13.77
CA GLY A 79 15.69 -8.31 13.63
C GLY A 79 15.52 -7.03 12.82
N LEU A 80 14.67 -7.02 11.79
CA LEU A 80 14.40 -5.83 10.99
C LEU A 80 13.60 -4.76 11.75
N THR A 81 12.76 -5.18 12.70
CA THR A 81 11.85 -4.31 13.47
C THR A 81 12.34 -4.04 14.90
N ASP A 82 13.61 -4.34 15.18
CA ASP A 82 14.24 -3.98 16.44
C ASP A 82 14.41 -2.45 16.57
N ASN A 83 14.16 -1.93 17.77
CA ASN A 83 14.20 -0.49 18.02
C ASN A 83 15.62 0.10 18.06
N GLU A 84 16.63 -0.71 18.33
CA GLU A 84 18.02 -0.30 18.53
C GLU A 84 18.92 -0.71 17.37
N HIS A 85 18.73 -1.94 16.87
CA HIS A 85 19.57 -2.61 15.88
C HIS A 85 18.82 -2.91 14.57
N GLY A 86 17.56 -2.50 14.45
CA GLY A 86 16.74 -2.78 13.28
C GLY A 86 17.13 -2.00 12.03
N HIS A 87 16.32 -2.17 10.99
CA HIS A 87 16.58 -1.56 9.69
C HIS A 87 16.62 -0.02 9.81
N PRO A 88 17.56 0.69 9.16
CA PRO A 88 17.72 2.15 9.32
C PRO A 88 16.45 2.96 9.08
N GLN A 89 15.66 2.58 8.06
CA GLN A 89 14.39 3.26 7.77
C GLN A 89 13.29 3.01 8.80
N TYR A 90 13.36 1.91 9.55
CA TYR A 90 12.44 1.63 10.65
C TYR A 90 12.84 2.44 11.89
N LYS A 91 14.14 2.46 12.21
CA LYS A 91 14.69 3.26 13.31
C LYS A 91 14.49 4.76 13.15
N ALA A 92 14.43 5.26 11.91
CA ALA A 92 14.16 6.66 11.63
C ALA A 92 12.72 7.09 11.91
N LEU A 93 11.79 6.15 12.09
CA LEU A 93 10.38 6.43 12.41
C LEU A 93 10.19 6.70 13.91
N ASP A 94 9.15 7.46 14.23
CA ASP A 94 8.68 7.58 15.61
C ASP A 94 8.02 6.28 16.11
N GLN A 95 7.72 6.21 17.41
CA GLN A 95 7.19 5.00 18.03
C GLN A 95 5.83 4.57 17.46
N ARG A 96 4.99 5.53 17.05
CA ARG A 96 3.66 5.27 16.49
C ARG A 96 3.77 4.66 15.10
N ASP A 97 4.60 5.25 14.25
CA ASP A 97 4.86 4.75 12.91
C ASP A 97 5.59 3.40 12.94
N ARG A 98 6.48 3.16 13.91
CA ARG A 98 7.07 1.83 14.16
C ARG A 98 6.01 0.80 14.50
N ALA A 99 5.10 1.11 15.42
CA ALA A 99 4.00 0.22 15.78
C ALA A 99 3.13 -0.11 14.55
N LEU A 100 2.83 0.90 13.73
CA LEU A 100 2.10 0.72 12.47
C LEU A 100 2.85 -0.19 11.49
N VAL A 101 4.16 -0.01 11.32
CA VAL A 101 4.98 -0.87 10.44
C VAL A 101 4.91 -2.32 10.90
N ARG A 102 5.08 -2.60 12.20
CA ARG A 102 4.98 -3.97 12.73
C ARG A 102 3.58 -4.55 12.52
N ALA A 103 2.53 -3.79 12.78
CA ALA A 103 1.15 -4.23 12.59
C ALA A 103 0.89 -4.60 11.11
N ILE A 104 1.32 -3.76 10.17
CA ILE A 104 1.21 -4.04 8.73
C ILE A 104 1.99 -5.29 8.35
N LEU A 105 3.25 -5.41 8.77
CA LEU A 105 4.13 -6.52 8.40
C LEU A 105 3.61 -7.85 8.96
N ALA A 106 3.29 -7.90 10.25
CA ALA A 106 2.77 -9.10 10.89
C ALA A 106 1.49 -9.58 10.20
N THR A 107 0.57 -8.67 9.90
CA THR A 107 -0.67 -8.97 9.18
C THR A 107 -0.43 -9.41 7.73
N ALA A 108 0.46 -8.72 7.00
CA ALA A 108 0.78 -9.06 5.61
C ALA A 108 1.45 -10.43 5.49
N LEU A 109 2.29 -10.80 6.45
CA LEU A 109 2.94 -12.12 6.52
C LEU A 109 1.95 -13.21 6.93
N ARG A 110 1.11 -12.95 7.94
CA ARG A 110 0.12 -13.91 8.46
C ARG A 110 -0.96 -14.29 7.46
N HIS A 111 -1.38 -13.34 6.62
CA HIS A 111 -2.45 -13.53 5.64
C HIS A 111 -1.94 -13.49 4.20
N ARG A 112 -0.66 -13.85 3.99
CA ARG A 112 0.01 -13.63 2.71
C ARG A 112 -0.64 -14.41 1.57
N MET A 113 -1.11 -15.63 1.82
CA MET A 113 -1.73 -16.46 0.78
C MET A 113 -3.11 -15.90 0.40
N THR A 114 -3.91 -15.49 1.39
CA THR A 114 -5.20 -14.84 1.14
C THR A 114 -5.03 -13.53 0.37
N ILE A 115 -4.09 -12.68 0.79
CA ILE A 115 -3.80 -11.41 0.13
C ILE A 115 -3.36 -11.65 -1.33
N ALA A 116 -2.43 -12.58 -1.56
CA ALA A 116 -1.94 -12.90 -2.89
C ALA A 116 -3.08 -13.42 -3.80
N GLY A 117 -3.93 -14.31 -3.30
CA GLY A 117 -5.08 -14.83 -4.02
C GLY A 117 -6.09 -13.75 -4.37
N LEU A 118 -6.42 -12.86 -3.42
CA LEU A 118 -7.32 -11.75 -3.68
C LEU A 118 -6.74 -10.78 -4.71
N LEU A 119 -5.46 -10.39 -4.59
CA LEU A 119 -4.78 -9.53 -5.57
C LEU A 119 -4.75 -10.15 -6.97
N ALA A 120 -4.45 -11.44 -7.08
CA ALA A 120 -4.38 -12.14 -8.36
C ALA A 120 -5.70 -12.08 -9.14
N ARG A 121 -6.86 -12.19 -8.47
CA ARG A 121 -8.18 -12.05 -9.12
C ARG A 121 -8.44 -10.67 -9.74
N ARG A 122 -7.71 -9.63 -9.33
CA ARG A 122 -7.83 -8.26 -9.86
C ARG A 122 -6.81 -7.94 -10.95
N LEU A 123 -5.92 -8.87 -11.26
CA LEU A 123 -4.88 -8.70 -12.26
C LEU A 123 -5.26 -9.52 -13.50
N GLU A 124 -5.49 -8.85 -14.63
CA GLU A 124 -5.73 -9.54 -15.92
C GLU A 124 -4.54 -10.40 -16.35
N ARG A 125 -3.33 -9.94 -16.00
CA ARG A 125 -2.08 -10.65 -16.24
C ARG A 125 -1.25 -10.61 -14.96
N PRO A 126 -0.52 -11.70 -14.64
CA PRO A 126 0.39 -11.69 -13.51
C PRO A 126 1.41 -10.56 -13.65
N LEU A 127 1.83 -9.99 -12.52
CA LEU A 127 2.87 -8.98 -12.52
C LEU A 127 4.16 -9.55 -13.12
N PRO A 128 4.92 -8.76 -13.90
CA PRO A 128 6.23 -9.17 -14.38
C PRO A 128 7.13 -9.63 -13.23
N ALA A 129 7.96 -10.65 -13.45
CA ALA A 129 8.84 -11.20 -12.40
C ALA A 129 9.78 -10.15 -11.78
N ASN A 130 10.15 -9.10 -12.53
CA ASN A 130 10.98 -8.00 -12.07
C ASN A 130 10.20 -6.89 -11.34
N ALA A 131 8.88 -6.99 -11.21
CA ALA A 131 8.02 -6.01 -10.53
C ALA A 131 7.85 -6.33 -9.03
N THR A 132 8.91 -6.80 -8.37
CA THR A 132 8.88 -7.20 -6.95
C THR A 132 8.48 -6.05 -6.03
N VAL A 133 9.05 -4.86 -6.25
CA VAL A 133 8.71 -3.64 -5.49
C VAL A 133 7.22 -3.33 -5.57
N LEU A 134 6.62 -3.43 -6.75
CA LEU A 134 5.18 -3.22 -6.95
C LEU A 134 4.35 -4.26 -6.19
N SER A 135 4.76 -5.53 -6.22
CA SER A 135 4.11 -6.61 -5.49
C SER A 135 4.06 -6.32 -3.99
N HIS A 136 5.18 -5.85 -3.40
CA HIS A 136 5.25 -5.52 -1.98
C HIS A 136 4.42 -4.29 -1.60
N ILE A 137 4.35 -3.27 -2.47
CA ILE A 137 3.44 -2.12 -2.28
C ILE A 137 1.99 -2.59 -2.23
N LEU A 138 1.59 -3.46 -3.17
CA LEU A 138 0.23 -4.00 -3.23
C LEU A 138 -0.09 -4.85 -1.99
N HIS A 139 0.82 -5.71 -1.53
CA HIS A 139 0.61 -6.54 -0.34
C HIS A 139 0.47 -5.67 0.93
N VAL A 140 1.34 -4.68 1.10
CA VAL A 140 1.28 -3.73 2.23
C VAL A 140 -0.04 -2.97 2.25
N ALA A 141 -0.52 -2.51 1.10
CA ALA A 141 -1.77 -1.79 1.01
C ALA A 141 -2.99 -2.71 1.21
N ALA A 142 -2.95 -3.91 0.63
CA ALA A 142 -4.00 -4.91 0.79
C ALA A 142 -4.13 -5.37 2.24
N ALA A 143 -3.03 -5.58 2.97
CA ALA A 143 -3.05 -5.92 4.39
C ALA A 143 -3.80 -4.85 5.21
N GLN A 144 -3.55 -3.57 4.92
CA GLN A 144 -4.26 -2.46 5.57
C GLN A 144 -5.75 -2.47 5.25
N ILE A 145 -6.13 -2.59 3.97
CA ILE A 145 -7.53 -2.57 3.51
C ILE A 145 -8.37 -3.73 4.07
N LEU A 146 -7.76 -4.91 4.15
CA LEU A 146 -8.47 -6.16 4.43
C LEU A 146 -8.54 -6.48 5.92
N PHE A 147 -7.53 -6.10 6.71
CA PHE A 147 -7.35 -6.64 8.05
C PHE A 147 -7.06 -5.59 9.13
N LEU A 148 -6.74 -4.35 8.75
CA LEU A 148 -6.45 -3.29 9.72
C LEU A 148 -7.57 -2.24 9.72
N ASP A 149 -7.78 -1.60 10.86
CA ASP A 149 -8.72 -0.49 11.00
C ASP A 149 -8.12 0.82 10.43
N ILE A 150 -7.83 0.80 9.13
CA ILE A 150 -7.27 1.92 8.38
C ILE A 150 -8.25 2.27 7.27
N PRO A 151 -8.62 3.55 7.10
CA PRO A 151 -9.51 3.97 6.01
C PRO A 151 -8.98 3.51 4.65
N ASP A 152 -9.84 2.87 3.84
CA ASP A 152 -9.47 2.34 2.53
C ASP A 152 -8.87 3.42 1.63
N SER A 153 -9.43 4.64 1.65
CA SER A 153 -8.93 5.79 0.89
C SER A 153 -7.49 6.12 1.26
N ALA A 154 -7.16 6.15 2.56
CA ALA A 154 -5.80 6.43 3.04
C ALA A 154 -4.81 5.33 2.60
N ALA A 155 -5.20 4.05 2.70
CA ALA A 155 -4.37 2.94 2.24
C ALA A 155 -4.10 3.01 0.73
N VAL A 156 -5.13 3.30 -0.07
CA VAL A 156 -5.03 3.45 -1.53
C VAL A 156 -4.15 4.65 -1.90
N ASP A 157 -4.44 5.83 -1.37
CA ASP A 157 -3.77 7.08 -1.76
C ASP A 157 -2.28 7.06 -1.39
N LEU A 158 -1.94 6.52 -0.21
CA LEU A 158 -0.54 6.36 0.21
C LEU A 158 0.20 5.30 -0.63
N ALA A 159 -0.47 4.22 -1.04
CA ALA A 159 0.12 3.22 -1.93
C ALA A 159 0.39 3.79 -3.34
N VAL A 160 -0.56 4.58 -3.87
CA VAL A 160 -0.39 5.27 -5.15
C VAL A 160 0.74 6.30 -5.06
N THR A 161 0.79 7.08 -3.98
CA THR A 161 1.85 8.07 -3.72
C THR A 161 3.21 7.38 -3.60
N HIS A 162 3.28 6.25 -2.90
CA HIS A 162 4.48 5.44 -2.82
C HIS A 162 4.92 4.95 -4.20
N ALA A 163 4.02 4.38 -5.00
CA ALA A 163 4.33 3.91 -6.34
C ALA A 163 4.84 5.03 -7.27
N LYS A 164 4.30 6.25 -7.14
CA LYS A 164 4.77 7.43 -7.88
C LYS A 164 6.17 7.91 -7.48
N SER A 165 6.59 7.62 -6.25
CA SER A 165 7.88 8.10 -5.72
C SER A 165 9.10 7.28 -6.18
N ASP A 166 8.90 6.18 -6.89
CA ASP A 166 9.99 5.33 -7.43
C ASP A 166 9.82 5.19 -8.95
N PRO A 167 10.83 5.57 -9.77
CA PRO A 167 10.77 5.45 -11.23
C PRO A 167 10.43 4.05 -11.74
N ARG A 168 10.79 3.00 -10.98
CA ARG A 168 10.51 1.59 -11.33
C ARG A 168 9.03 1.26 -11.23
N THR A 169 8.29 1.94 -10.34
CA THR A 169 6.87 1.71 -10.09
C THR A 169 5.95 2.83 -10.59
N LEU A 170 6.50 3.99 -10.97
CA LEU A 170 5.74 5.16 -11.39
C LEU A 170 4.71 4.84 -12.48
N ARG A 171 5.11 4.10 -13.53
CA ARG A 171 4.22 3.69 -14.62
C ARG A 171 3.03 2.82 -14.18
N PHE A 172 3.11 2.21 -13.01
CA PHE A 172 2.08 1.35 -12.45
C PHE A 172 1.16 2.07 -11.45
N SER A 173 1.30 3.38 -11.21
CA SER A 173 0.48 4.07 -10.22
C SER A 173 -1.03 3.97 -10.52
N GLY A 174 -1.42 3.97 -11.80
CA GLY A 174 -2.80 3.74 -12.23
C GLY A 174 -3.29 2.32 -11.93
N LEU A 175 -2.44 1.31 -12.15
CA LEU A 175 -2.72 -0.09 -11.82
C LEU A 175 -2.90 -0.26 -10.31
N VAL A 176 -2.01 0.31 -9.49
CA VAL A 176 -2.11 0.27 -8.02
C VAL A 176 -3.46 0.81 -7.57
N ASN A 177 -3.85 1.98 -8.07
CA ASN A 177 -5.13 2.59 -7.74
C ASN A 177 -6.32 1.70 -8.15
N GLY A 178 -6.32 1.18 -9.38
CA GLY A 178 -7.40 0.33 -9.89
C GLY A 178 -7.56 -0.96 -9.10
N VAL A 179 -6.45 -1.67 -8.86
CA VAL A 179 -6.42 -2.93 -8.12
C VAL A 179 -6.89 -2.75 -6.69
N LEU A 180 -6.37 -1.76 -5.96
CA LEU A 180 -6.70 -1.57 -4.55
C LEU A 180 -8.12 -1.04 -4.33
N ARG A 181 -8.64 -0.18 -5.21
CA ARG A 181 -10.07 0.24 -5.16
C ARG A 181 -11.01 -0.90 -5.53
N SER A 182 -10.62 -1.77 -6.46
CA SER A 182 -11.37 -2.99 -6.76
C SER A 182 -11.39 -3.93 -5.55
N LEU A 183 -10.24 -4.13 -4.90
CA LEU A 183 -10.13 -4.91 -3.67
C LEU A 183 -11.01 -4.35 -2.54
N ALA A 184 -10.92 -3.06 -2.26
CA ALA A 184 -11.70 -2.41 -1.19
C ALA A 184 -13.22 -2.54 -1.38
N ARG A 185 -13.71 -2.42 -2.62
CA ARG A 185 -15.15 -2.59 -2.92
C ARG A 185 -15.63 -4.03 -2.74
N ALA A 186 -14.79 -5.00 -3.05
CA ALA A 186 -15.14 -6.41 -3.01
C ALA A 186 -14.89 -7.08 -1.64
N LYS A 187 -14.15 -6.43 -0.72
CA LYS A 187 -13.72 -7.04 0.55
C LYS A 187 -14.88 -7.60 1.38
N GLY A 188 -16.03 -6.91 1.42
CA GLY A 188 -17.18 -7.33 2.20
C GLY A 188 -17.80 -8.66 1.75
N ALA A 189 -17.72 -8.96 0.45
CA ALA A 189 -18.25 -10.20 -0.11
C ALA A 189 -17.18 -11.31 -0.20
N GLU A 190 -15.92 -10.96 -0.46
CA GLU A 190 -14.90 -11.94 -0.81
C GLU A 190 -13.96 -12.34 0.33
N LEU A 191 -13.77 -11.49 1.36
CA LEU A 191 -12.73 -11.73 2.36
C LEU A 191 -13.01 -12.99 3.19
N ALA A 192 -14.19 -13.07 3.82
CA ALA A 192 -14.58 -14.20 4.66
C ALA A 192 -14.54 -15.55 3.92
N PRO A 193 -15.16 -15.71 2.73
CA PRO A 193 -15.09 -16.98 2.01
C PRO A 193 -13.67 -17.31 1.53
N THR A 194 -12.87 -16.30 1.15
CA THR A 194 -11.47 -16.55 0.75
C THR A 194 -10.63 -17.01 1.94
N LEU A 195 -10.81 -16.41 3.13
CA LEU A 195 -10.13 -16.85 4.35
C LEU A 195 -10.51 -18.28 4.71
N ALA A 196 -11.80 -18.64 4.62
CA ALA A 196 -12.25 -20.00 4.90
C ALA A 196 -11.61 -21.03 3.94
N ALA A 197 -11.44 -20.68 2.67
CA ALA A 197 -10.89 -21.56 1.65
C ALA A 197 -9.35 -21.59 1.57
N THR A 198 -8.65 -20.62 2.14
CA THR A 198 -7.20 -20.45 1.94
C THR A 198 -6.40 -21.01 3.10
N THR A 199 -5.48 -21.96 2.86
CA THR A 199 -4.49 -22.38 3.85
C THR A 199 -3.32 -21.40 3.90
N GLU A 200 -3.11 -20.74 5.05
CA GLU A 200 -1.99 -19.80 5.27
C GLU A 200 -0.67 -20.53 5.59
N ALA A 201 -0.32 -21.50 4.75
CA ALA A 201 0.92 -22.25 4.86
C ALA A 201 1.34 -22.79 3.49
N PRO A 202 2.64 -22.95 3.24
CA PRO A 202 3.12 -23.74 2.11
C PRO A 202 2.59 -25.17 2.17
N GLN A 203 2.30 -25.77 1.01
CA GLN A 203 1.74 -27.12 0.91
C GLN A 203 2.58 -28.15 1.67
N TRP A 204 3.91 -28.10 1.51
CA TRP A 204 4.82 -29.02 2.20
C TRP A 204 4.68 -28.97 3.72
N PHE A 205 4.36 -27.81 4.30
CA PHE A 205 4.22 -27.66 5.75
C PHE A 205 2.87 -28.20 6.21
N ALA A 206 1.80 -27.91 5.47
CA ALA A 206 0.47 -28.46 5.74
C ALA A 206 0.48 -30.00 5.67
N ASP A 207 1.12 -30.58 4.65
CA ASP A 207 1.25 -32.03 4.47
C ASP A 207 2.04 -32.68 5.62
N ARG A 208 3.12 -32.02 6.07
CA ARG A 208 3.89 -32.47 7.23
C ARG A 208 3.07 -32.47 8.51
N LEU A 209 2.26 -31.43 8.75
CA LEU A 209 1.37 -31.38 9.92
C LEU A 209 0.31 -32.48 9.85
N ALA A 210 -0.30 -32.70 8.67
CA ALA A 210 -1.29 -33.74 8.47
C ALA A 210 -0.71 -35.14 8.70
N THR A 211 0.52 -35.37 8.25
CA THR A 211 1.25 -36.64 8.46
C THR A 211 1.55 -36.88 9.94
N ALA A 212 1.95 -35.84 10.68
CA ALA A 212 2.35 -35.98 12.09
C ALA A 212 1.16 -36.04 13.05
N TYR A 213 0.08 -35.29 12.79
CA TYR A 213 -1.02 -35.08 13.74
C TYR A 213 -2.38 -35.57 13.25
N GLY A 214 -2.49 -35.99 11.99
CA GLY A 214 -3.77 -36.27 11.32
C GLY A 214 -4.44 -35.01 10.77
N ALA A 215 -5.30 -35.18 9.77
CA ALA A 215 -5.90 -34.09 9.00
C ALA A 215 -6.65 -33.06 9.88
N ALA A 216 -7.55 -33.53 10.75
CA ALA A 216 -8.37 -32.65 11.58
C ALA A 216 -7.55 -31.79 12.56
N ARG A 217 -6.50 -32.36 13.17
CA ARG A 217 -5.62 -31.61 14.08
C ARG A 217 -4.71 -30.64 13.32
N ALA A 218 -4.21 -31.03 12.15
CA ALA A 218 -3.41 -30.15 11.30
C ALA A 218 -4.21 -28.92 10.86
N GLU A 219 -5.48 -29.10 10.48
CA GLU A 219 -6.39 -28.00 10.18
C GLU A 219 -6.59 -27.07 11.38
N ALA A 220 -6.83 -27.61 12.57
CA ALA A 220 -6.95 -26.82 13.79
C ALA A 220 -5.67 -26.03 14.13
N ILE A 221 -4.48 -26.62 13.95
CA ILE A 221 -3.19 -25.95 14.15
C ILE A 221 -3.02 -24.80 13.15
N LEU A 222 -3.31 -25.04 11.87
CA LEU A 222 -3.21 -24.02 10.83
C LEU A 222 -4.21 -22.89 11.03
N ALA A 223 -5.41 -23.19 11.51
CA ALA A 223 -6.39 -22.18 11.91
C ALA A 223 -5.87 -21.34 13.09
N ALA A 224 -5.27 -21.96 14.10
CA ALA A 224 -4.70 -21.26 15.25
C ALA A 224 -3.58 -20.28 14.87
N HIS A 225 -2.71 -20.65 13.91
CA HIS A 225 -1.65 -19.76 13.41
C HIS A 225 -2.15 -18.46 12.75
N ARG A 226 -3.44 -18.39 12.37
CA ARG A 226 -4.05 -17.18 11.78
C ARG A 226 -4.46 -16.14 12.82
N HIS A 227 -4.39 -16.47 14.11
CA HIS A 227 -4.67 -15.55 15.19
C HIS A 227 -3.37 -14.95 15.73
N GLU A 228 -3.46 -13.74 16.25
CA GLU A 228 -2.35 -13.15 17.00
C GLU A 228 -2.10 -13.98 18.25
N ALA A 229 -0.82 -14.27 18.52
CA ALA A 229 -0.45 -15.00 19.72
C ALA A 229 -0.73 -14.11 20.96
N PRO A 230 -1.43 -14.63 21.97
CA PRO A 230 -1.64 -13.88 23.21
C PRO A 230 -0.31 -13.71 23.96
N VAL A 231 -0.26 -12.74 24.86
CA VAL A 231 0.92 -12.50 25.68
C VAL A 231 0.83 -13.34 26.95
N ASP A 232 1.83 -14.19 27.16
CA ASP A 232 1.94 -15.05 28.33
C ASP A 232 3.11 -14.61 29.20
N PHE A 233 2.85 -14.44 30.49
CA PHE A 233 3.85 -14.12 31.49
C PHE A 233 4.09 -15.31 32.42
N THR A 234 5.36 -15.61 32.68
CA THR A 234 5.73 -16.46 33.80
C THR A 234 6.08 -15.57 34.98
N VAL A 235 5.31 -15.67 36.05
CA VAL A 235 5.54 -14.88 37.27
C VAL A 235 6.30 -15.71 38.30
N LYS A 236 7.13 -15.04 39.10
CA LYS A 236 7.96 -15.72 40.11
C LYS A 236 7.12 -16.36 41.21
N THR A 237 6.03 -15.72 41.61
CA THR A 237 5.12 -16.16 42.67
C THR A 237 3.71 -15.65 42.40
N ASP A 238 2.71 -16.40 42.86
CA ASP A 238 1.29 -16.05 42.86
C ASP A 238 0.70 -15.64 41.49
N PRO A 239 0.55 -16.59 40.55
CA PRO A 239 -0.08 -16.33 39.24
C PRO A 239 -1.49 -15.75 39.34
N SER A 240 -2.27 -16.13 40.34
CA SER A 240 -3.66 -15.67 40.52
C SER A 240 -3.73 -14.17 40.78
N LEU A 241 -2.86 -13.64 41.66
CA LEU A 241 -2.76 -12.20 41.92
C LEU A 241 -2.44 -11.40 40.64
N TRP A 242 -1.52 -11.91 39.81
CA TRP A 242 -1.12 -11.22 38.59
C TRP A 242 -2.18 -11.33 37.49
N ALA A 243 -2.89 -12.44 37.40
CA ALA A 243 -4.04 -12.58 36.53
C ALA A 243 -5.12 -11.54 36.87
N GLU A 244 -5.44 -11.35 38.15
CA GLU A 244 -6.37 -10.31 38.59
C GLU A 244 -5.90 -8.90 38.20
N LYS A 245 -4.64 -8.56 38.51
CA LYS A 245 -4.07 -7.23 38.25
C LYS A 245 -3.97 -6.87 36.77
N LEU A 246 -3.68 -7.85 35.92
CA LEU A 246 -3.44 -7.65 34.50
C LEU A 246 -4.67 -7.96 33.64
N GLY A 247 -5.80 -8.36 34.26
CA GLY A 247 -7.00 -8.78 33.54
C GLY A 247 -6.77 -10.06 32.69
N GLY A 248 -5.95 -10.97 33.21
CA GLY A 248 -5.57 -12.21 32.54
C GLY A 248 -6.21 -13.46 33.14
N ILE A 249 -5.83 -14.61 32.59
CA ILE A 249 -6.21 -15.94 33.08
C ILE A 249 -4.97 -16.77 33.41
N VAL A 250 -5.04 -17.59 34.46
CA VAL A 250 -3.98 -18.56 34.78
C VAL A 250 -4.16 -19.80 33.92
N LEU A 251 -3.15 -20.16 33.14
CA LEU A 251 -3.14 -21.37 32.34
C LEU A 251 -2.76 -22.61 33.19
N PRO A 252 -3.06 -23.84 32.74
CA PRO A 252 -2.67 -25.07 33.44
C PRO A 252 -1.16 -25.20 33.70
N THR A 253 -0.34 -24.48 32.94
CA THR A 253 1.12 -24.39 33.08
C THR A 253 1.57 -23.43 34.18
N GLY A 254 0.66 -22.70 34.85
CA GLY A 254 0.96 -21.69 35.86
C GLY A 254 1.35 -20.31 35.30
N THR A 255 1.31 -20.14 33.98
CA THR A 255 1.56 -18.85 33.32
C THR A 255 0.28 -18.00 33.28
N VAL A 256 0.43 -16.68 33.29
CA VAL A 256 -0.67 -15.73 33.17
C VAL A 256 -0.78 -15.26 31.74
N ARG A 257 -1.91 -15.53 31.08
CA ARG A 257 -2.22 -15.07 29.72
C ARG A 257 -3.08 -13.82 29.76
N VAL A 258 -2.71 -12.81 28.98
CA VAL A 258 -3.54 -11.62 28.74
C VAL A 258 -3.90 -11.51 27.25
N GLU A 259 -5.17 -11.28 26.95
CA GLU A 259 -5.63 -11.17 25.55
C GLU A 259 -5.34 -9.80 24.93
N LYS A 260 -5.32 -8.73 25.73
CA LYS A 260 -4.94 -7.37 25.30
C LYS A 260 -4.23 -6.65 26.44
N LEU A 261 -2.94 -6.37 26.28
CA LEU A 261 -2.30 -5.34 27.11
C LEU A 261 -2.82 -3.97 26.65
N GLN A 262 -3.71 -3.37 27.44
CA GLN A 262 -3.90 -1.93 27.36
C GLN A 262 -2.58 -1.29 27.80
N THR A 263 -1.80 -0.83 26.83
CA THR A 263 -0.58 -0.06 27.05
C THR A 263 -0.83 1.38 26.65
#